data_AF-A0A7S2ETA5-F1
#
_entry.id   AF-A0A7S2ETA5-F1
#
_cell.length_a   1.000
_cell.length_b   1.000
_cell.length_c   1.000
_cell.angle_alpha   90.00
_cell.angle_beta   90.00
_cell.angle_gamma   90.00
#
_symmetry.space_group_name_H-M   'P 1'
#
loop_
_entity.id
_entity.type
_entity.pdbx_description
1 polymer ?
#
loop_
_entity_poly.entity_id
_entity_poly.type
_entity_poly.pdbx_seq_one_letter_code
_entity_poly.pdbx_strand_id
1 'polypeptide(L)'
;QAEKEASERKHGQRTALIGMLEAQLSEVNESSSEAQAKLEAAMYDLSSKEEEIQSVKEQLAKAEKSLAQQSSRRAYNESAAAQANDKDLMKKSKMVEALQREVQSLQQQMARKSSAAQRLLQEREAECAELRKTNKALQQEVDKGTLSDRKIFELAAAQSNRESAAVAEIEIRDKMVERLAEKLTDRDGDLASAEYVAQRVEGQVEELCRVRRREDVNLDYLKSIVVQYLSKPPGSSERASLLPVLATLLQFDDNDYKAIEDGKNKVSWWGDVLPTYITGPSLPDESIIPSQQATPLLSGSSAEVTISRSAGNNDTAPASSKLTRTNLQF
;
A
#
# COMPACT_ATOMS: atom_id res chain seq x y z
N GLN A 1 -170.53 -80.03 -64.98
CA GLN A 1 -169.26 -80.74 -64.67
C GLN A 1 -168.02 -80.09 -65.28
N ALA A 2 -168.11 -79.28 -66.35
CA ALA A 2 -166.93 -78.67 -67.02
C ALA A 2 -166.31 -77.42 -66.34
N GLU A 3 -167.02 -76.69 -65.47
CA GLU A 3 -166.46 -75.49 -64.81
C GLU A 3 -165.48 -75.80 -63.66
N LYS A 4 -165.57 -77.00 -63.06
CA LYS A 4 -164.70 -77.38 -61.93
C LYS A 4 -163.27 -77.68 -62.38
N GLU A 5 -163.10 -78.27 -63.57
CA GLU A 5 -161.78 -78.60 -64.15
C GLU A 5 -160.99 -77.37 -64.66
N ALA A 6 -161.68 -76.29 -65.06
CA ALA A 6 -161.04 -75.05 -65.48
C ALA A 6 -160.50 -74.24 -64.29
N SER A 7 -161.19 -74.31 -63.14
CA SER A 7 -160.76 -73.69 -61.89
C SER A 7 -159.50 -74.36 -61.32
N GLU A 8 -159.39 -75.69 -61.41
CA GLU A 8 -158.22 -76.44 -60.94
C GLU A 8 -156.97 -76.19 -61.81
N ARG A 9 -157.12 -76.07 -63.14
CA ARG A 9 -156.00 -75.68 -64.02
C ARG A 9 -155.46 -74.28 -63.73
N LYS A 10 -156.34 -73.29 -63.48
CA LYS A 10 -155.91 -71.93 -63.11
C LYS A 10 -155.24 -71.89 -61.73
N HIS A 11 -155.69 -72.72 -60.79
CA HIS A 11 -155.04 -72.82 -59.48
C HIS A 11 -153.65 -73.45 -59.61
N GLY A 12 -153.51 -74.55 -60.37
CA GLY A 12 -152.22 -75.19 -60.64
C GLY A 12 -151.22 -74.26 -61.35
N GLN A 13 -151.66 -73.45 -62.32
CA GLN A 13 -150.80 -72.46 -62.98
C GLN A 13 -150.33 -71.35 -62.03
N ARG A 14 -151.20 -70.87 -61.13
CA ARG A 14 -150.81 -69.88 -60.12
C ARG A 14 -149.85 -70.45 -59.09
N THR A 15 -150.07 -71.68 -58.63
CA THR A 15 -149.16 -72.35 -57.70
C THR A 15 -147.79 -72.62 -58.32
N ALA A 16 -147.75 -73.00 -59.60
CA ALA A 16 -146.49 -73.16 -60.33
C ALA A 16 -145.74 -71.82 -60.52
N LEU A 17 -146.46 -70.73 -60.82
CA LEU A 17 -145.87 -69.40 -60.93
C LEU A 17 -145.35 -68.90 -59.58
N ILE A 18 -146.10 -69.13 -58.50
CA ILE A 18 -145.69 -68.76 -57.13
C ILE A 18 -144.46 -69.57 -56.73
N GLY A 19 -144.42 -70.89 -56.99
CA GLY A 19 -143.23 -71.71 -56.72
C GLY A 19 -142.00 -71.30 -57.53
N MET A 20 -142.17 -70.86 -58.78
CA MET A 20 -141.08 -70.28 -59.58
C MET A 20 -140.61 -68.93 -59.02
N LEU A 21 -141.53 -68.06 -58.61
CA LEU A 21 -141.19 -66.77 -58.02
C LEU A 21 -140.54 -66.94 -56.65
N GLU A 22 -140.96 -67.92 -55.84
CA GLU A 22 -140.34 -68.29 -54.56
C GLU A 22 -138.95 -68.89 -54.76
N ALA A 23 -138.76 -69.75 -55.78
CA ALA A 23 -137.46 -70.26 -56.16
C ALA A 23 -136.52 -69.15 -56.63
N GLN A 24 -137.01 -68.21 -57.45
CA GLN A 24 -136.24 -67.05 -57.88
C GLN A 24 -135.93 -66.10 -56.71
N LEU A 25 -136.87 -65.88 -55.79
CA LEU A 25 -136.63 -65.09 -54.58
C LEU A 25 -135.62 -65.77 -53.67
N SER A 26 -135.66 -67.09 -53.55
CA SER A 26 -134.68 -67.88 -52.81
C SER A 26 -133.29 -67.77 -53.44
N GLU A 27 -133.18 -67.92 -54.76
CA GLU A 27 -131.91 -67.83 -55.49
C GLU A 27 -131.33 -66.41 -55.46
N VAL A 28 -132.18 -65.37 -55.57
CA VAL A 28 -131.77 -63.97 -55.40
C VAL A 28 -131.37 -63.68 -53.95
N ASN A 29 -132.08 -64.23 -52.97
CA ASN A 29 -131.74 -64.03 -51.56
C ASN A 29 -130.46 -64.78 -51.15
N GLU A 30 -130.24 -65.98 -51.68
CA GLU A 30 -129.03 -66.77 -51.47
C GLU A 30 -127.83 -66.14 -52.17
N SER A 31 -127.98 -65.68 -53.42
CA SER A 31 -126.93 -64.91 -54.11
C SER A 31 -126.67 -63.53 -53.49
N SER A 32 -127.70 -62.85 -52.97
CA SER A 32 -127.55 -61.62 -52.20
C SER A 32 -126.81 -61.87 -50.89
N SER A 33 -127.13 -62.95 -50.18
CA SER A 33 -126.45 -63.35 -48.96
C SER A 33 -125.00 -63.74 -49.22
N GLU A 34 -124.72 -64.46 -50.32
CA GLU A 34 -123.37 -64.85 -50.72
C GLU A 34 -122.54 -63.64 -51.16
N ALA A 35 -123.14 -62.71 -51.92
CA ALA A 35 -122.51 -61.45 -52.30
C ALA A 35 -122.21 -60.58 -51.08
N GLN A 36 -123.12 -60.53 -50.10
CA GLN A 36 -122.93 -59.80 -48.86
C GLN A 36 -121.82 -60.42 -47.99
N ALA A 37 -121.75 -61.75 -47.91
CA ALA A 37 -120.66 -62.45 -47.24
C ALA A 37 -119.30 -62.20 -47.93
N LYS A 38 -119.25 -62.18 -49.26
CA LYS A 38 -118.03 -61.85 -50.02
C LYS A 38 -117.62 -60.39 -49.84
N LEU A 39 -118.59 -59.47 -49.80
CA LEU A 39 -118.33 -58.05 -49.53
C LEU A 39 -117.77 -57.86 -48.12
N GLU A 40 -118.35 -58.52 -47.12
CA GLU A 40 -117.90 -58.42 -45.73
C GLU A 40 -116.51 -59.04 -45.55
N ALA A 41 -116.22 -60.17 -46.20
CA ALA A 41 -114.87 -60.74 -46.24
C ALA A 41 -113.85 -59.79 -46.91
N ALA A 42 -114.20 -59.19 -48.04
CA ALA A 42 -113.33 -58.22 -48.73
C ALA A 42 -113.12 -56.95 -47.91
N MET A 43 -114.13 -56.47 -47.17
CA MET A 43 -114.01 -55.34 -46.27
C MET A 43 -113.08 -55.66 -45.09
N TYR A 44 -113.16 -56.87 -44.54
CA TYR A 44 -112.26 -57.32 -43.48
C TYR A 44 -110.81 -57.41 -43.97
N ASP A 45 -110.59 -58.01 -45.14
CA ASP A 45 -109.25 -58.10 -45.75
C ASP A 45 -108.68 -56.72 -46.06
N LEU A 46 -109.49 -55.80 -46.57
CA LEU A 46 -109.06 -54.44 -46.87
C LEU A 46 -108.73 -53.66 -45.60
N SER A 47 -109.53 -53.80 -44.54
CA SER A 47 -109.23 -53.23 -43.22
C SER A 47 -107.93 -53.79 -42.64
N SER A 48 -107.70 -55.10 -42.73
CA SER A 48 -106.47 -55.74 -42.27
C SER A 48 -105.25 -55.24 -43.06
N LYS A 49 -105.36 -55.10 -44.38
CA LYS A 49 -104.31 -54.55 -45.23
C LYS A 49 -104.04 -53.08 -44.93
N GLU A 50 -105.06 -52.31 -44.59
CA GLU A 50 -104.92 -50.91 -44.23
C GLU A 50 -104.18 -50.74 -42.89
N GLU A 51 -104.44 -51.61 -41.90
CA GLU A 51 -103.65 -51.68 -40.66
C GLU A 51 -102.18 -52.07 -40.91
N GLU A 52 -101.92 -53.04 -41.80
CA GLU A 52 -100.55 -53.41 -42.20
C GLU A 52 -99.83 -52.23 -42.87
N ILE A 53 -100.50 -51.51 -43.78
CA ILE A 53 -99.95 -50.31 -44.44
C ILE A 53 -99.66 -49.21 -43.42
N GLN A 54 -100.56 -48.98 -42.47
CA GLN A 54 -100.39 -48.00 -41.39
C GLN A 54 -99.15 -48.35 -40.55
N SER A 55 -99.02 -49.63 -40.15
CA SER A 55 -97.88 -50.15 -39.40
C SER A 55 -96.56 -49.97 -40.14
N VAL A 56 -96.52 -50.30 -41.44
CA VAL A 56 -95.32 -50.12 -42.28
C VAL A 56 -94.97 -48.64 -42.44
N LYS A 57 -95.95 -47.75 -42.63
CA LYS A 57 -95.73 -46.30 -42.69
C LYS A 57 -95.14 -45.75 -41.40
N GLU A 58 -95.64 -46.19 -40.24
CA GLU A 58 -95.08 -45.80 -38.96
C GLU A 58 -93.65 -46.30 -38.75
N GLN A 59 -93.36 -47.53 -39.17
CA GLN A 59 -92.01 -48.08 -39.12
C GLN A 59 -91.05 -47.32 -40.04
N LEU A 60 -91.52 -46.96 -41.24
CA LEU A 60 -90.73 -46.18 -42.20
C LEU A 60 -90.45 -44.77 -41.68
N ALA A 61 -91.45 -44.08 -41.12
CA ALA A 61 -91.26 -42.77 -40.50
C ALA A 61 -90.31 -42.83 -39.28
N LYS A 62 -90.38 -43.89 -38.47
CA LYS A 62 -89.43 -44.14 -37.37
C LYS A 62 -88.00 -44.37 -37.90
N ALA A 63 -87.86 -45.14 -38.98
CA ALA A 63 -86.57 -45.40 -39.61
C ALA A 63 -85.95 -44.13 -40.24
N GLU A 64 -86.75 -43.33 -40.94
CA GLU A 64 -86.30 -42.05 -41.52
C GLU A 64 -85.85 -41.07 -40.44
N LYS A 65 -86.61 -40.95 -39.35
CA LYS A 65 -86.23 -40.09 -38.21
C LYS A 65 -84.95 -40.59 -37.53
N SER A 66 -84.78 -41.90 -37.39
CA SER A 66 -83.55 -42.50 -36.86
C SER A 66 -82.36 -42.22 -37.77
N LEU A 67 -82.52 -42.35 -39.08
CA LEU A 67 -81.48 -42.09 -40.08
C LEU A 67 -81.06 -40.61 -40.07
N ALA A 68 -82.01 -39.68 -40.03
CA ALA A 68 -81.75 -38.24 -39.94
C ALA A 68 -81.05 -37.86 -38.62
N GLN A 69 -81.42 -38.50 -37.51
CA GLN A 69 -80.74 -38.32 -36.23
C GLN A 69 -79.33 -38.91 -36.25
N GLN A 70 -79.11 -40.02 -36.96
CA GLN A 70 -77.81 -40.65 -37.09
C GLN A 70 -76.88 -39.84 -38.01
N SER A 71 -77.38 -39.28 -39.11
CA SER A 71 -76.60 -38.45 -40.03
C SER A 71 -76.15 -37.14 -39.38
N SER A 72 -77.04 -36.46 -38.64
CA SER A 72 -76.69 -35.27 -37.86
C SER A 72 -75.67 -35.56 -36.75
N ARG A 73 -75.80 -36.69 -36.04
CA ARG A 73 -74.78 -37.15 -35.09
C ARG A 73 -73.44 -37.43 -35.75
N ARG A 74 -73.41 -38.06 -36.93
CA ARG A 74 -72.18 -38.31 -37.69
C ARG A 74 -71.52 -36.99 -38.09
N ALA A 75 -72.26 -36.06 -38.68
CA ALA A 75 -71.73 -34.75 -39.08
C ALA A 75 -71.17 -33.97 -37.88
N TYR A 76 -71.87 -33.99 -36.74
CA TYR A 76 -71.37 -33.38 -35.50
C TYR A 76 -70.07 -34.04 -35.03
N ASN A 77 -70.02 -35.37 -34.95
CA ASN A 77 -68.83 -36.11 -34.53
C ASN A 77 -67.64 -35.92 -35.47
N GLU A 78 -67.86 -35.88 -36.79
CA GLU A 78 -66.81 -35.59 -37.78
C GLU A 78 -66.25 -34.18 -37.62
N SER A 79 -67.11 -33.18 -37.39
CA SER A 79 -66.66 -31.79 -37.14
C SER A 79 -65.85 -31.67 -35.83
N ALA A 80 -66.27 -32.37 -34.78
CA ALA A 80 -65.57 -32.41 -33.50
C ALA A 80 -64.21 -33.13 -33.63
N ALA A 81 -64.15 -34.22 -34.39
CA ALA A 81 -62.90 -34.95 -34.68
C ALA A 81 -61.93 -34.10 -35.52
N ALA A 82 -62.42 -33.37 -36.51
CA ALA A 82 -61.60 -32.45 -37.32
C ALA A 82 -61.00 -31.33 -36.46
N GLN A 83 -61.80 -30.71 -35.57
CA GLN A 83 -61.31 -29.68 -34.64
C GLN A 83 -60.33 -30.22 -33.60
N ALA A 84 -60.52 -31.46 -33.14
CA ALA A 84 -59.60 -32.11 -32.22
C ALA A 84 -58.23 -32.36 -32.89
N ASN A 85 -58.24 -32.85 -34.13
CA ASN A 85 -57.02 -33.08 -34.90
C ASN A 85 -56.27 -31.77 -35.19
N ASP A 86 -56.98 -30.69 -35.53
CA ASP A 86 -56.35 -29.40 -35.82
C ASP A 86 -55.73 -28.76 -34.57
N LYS A 87 -56.41 -28.87 -33.41
CA LYS A 87 -55.84 -28.47 -32.11
C LYS A 87 -54.59 -29.26 -31.77
N ASP A 88 -54.56 -30.56 -32.04
CA ASP A 88 -53.39 -31.39 -31.75
C ASP A 88 -52.23 -31.15 -32.73
N LEU A 89 -52.52 -30.87 -34.00
CA LEU A 89 -51.52 -30.43 -34.98
C LEU A 89 -50.90 -29.08 -34.57
N MET A 90 -51.71 -28.12 -34.16
CA MET A 90 -51.24 -26.82 -33.64
C MET A 90 -50.35 -26.98 -32.40
N LYS A 91 -50.72 -27.85 -31.44
CA LYS A 91 -49.89 -28.14 -30.26
C LYS A 91 -48.56 -28.78 -30.65
N LYS A 92 -48.59 -29.77 -31.55
CA LYS A 92 -47.39 -30.42 -32.07
C LYS A 92 -46.48 -29.42 -32.79
N SER A 93 -47.04 -28.55 -33.64
CA SER A 93 -46.29 -27.49 -34.32
C SER A 93 -45.60 -26.55 -33.33
N LYS A 94 -46.34 -26.05 -32.32
CA LYS A 94 -45.77 -25.20 -31.27
C LYS A 94 -44.66 -25.90 -30.48
N MET A 95 -44.82 -27.19 -30.21
CA MET A 95 -43.80 -27.99 -29.53
C MET A 95 -42.56 -28.17 -30.41
N VAL A 96 -42.72 -28.48 -31.70
CA VAL A 96 -41.61 -28.60 -32.65
C VAL A 96 -40.86 -27.28 -32.79
N GLU A 97 -41.56 -26.15 -32.90
CA GLU A 97 -40.92 -24.83 -32.91
C GLU A 97 -40.17 -24.52 -31.60
N ALA A 98 -40.74 -24.86 -30.45
CA ALA A 98 -40.08 -24.66 -29.16
C ALA A 98 -38.80 -25.48 -29.07
N LEU A 99 -38.85 -26.77 -29.46
CA LEU A 99 -37.69 -27.65 -29.52
C LEU A 99 -36.64 -27.14 -30.52
N GLN A 100 -37.08 -26.63 -31.68
CA GLN A 100 -36.17 -26.06 -32.68
C GLN A 100 -35.44 -24.82 -32.15
N ARG A 101 -36.14 -23.93 -31.43
CA ARG A 101 -35.52 -22.77 -30.76
C ARG A 101 -34.55 -23.21 -29.66
N GLU A 102 -34.88 -24.25 -28.90
CA GLU A 102 -34.01 -24.77 -27.85
C GLU A 102 -32.72 -25.38 -28.44
N VAL A 103 -32.84 -26.18 -29.50
CA VAL A 103 -31.69 -26.74 -30.22
C VAL A 103 -30.80 -25.62 -30.78
N GLN A 104 -31.37 -24.59 -31.40
CA GLN A 104 -30.60 -23.44 -31.89
C GLN A 104 -29.91 -22.68 -30.76
N SER A 105 -30.61 -22.46 -29.64
CA SER A 105 -30.05 -21.81 -28.44
C SER A 105 -28.88 -22.62 -27.87
N LEU A 106 -29.02 -23.94 -27.74
CA LEU A 106 -27.97 -24.84 -27.27
C LEU A 106 -26.78 -24.86 -28.22
N GLN A 107 -26.99 -24.90 -29.53
CA GLN A 107 -25.91 -24.81 -30.53
C GLN A 107 -25.15 -23.48 -30.42
N GLN A 108 -25.86 -22.35 -30.26
CA GLN A 108 -25.22 -21.05 -30.06
C GLN A 108 -24.43 -21.00 -28.74
N GLN A 109 -24.98 -21.54 -27.65
CA GLN A 109 -24.27 -21.63 -26.37
C GLN A 109 -23.04 -22.54 -26.47
N MET A 110 -23.14 -23.66 -27.16
CA MET A 110 -22.02 -24.57 -27.40
C MET A 110 -20.92 -23.88 -28.21
N ALA A 111 -21.26 -23.16 -29.28
CA ALA A 111 -20.30 -22.41 -30.09
C ALA A 111 -19.59 -21.30 -29.28
N ARG A 112 -20.34 -20.57 -28.44
CA ARG A 112 -19.78 -19.55 -27.54
C ARG A 112 -18.86 -20.16 -26.49
N LYS A 113 -19.27 -21.27 -25.86
CA LYS A 113 -18.46 -21.97 -24.84
C LYS A 113 -17.21 -22.59 -25.46
N SER A 114 -17.33 -23.21 -26.64
CA SER A 114 -16.20 -23.80 -27.37
C SER A 114 -15.17 -22.74 -27.76
N SER A 115 -15.61 -21.62 -28.34
CA SER A 115 -14.70 -20.51 -28.68
C SER A 115 -14.03 -19.86 -27.46
N ALA A 116 -14.75 -19.71 -26.34
CA ALA A 116 -14.17 -19.23 -25.09
C ALA A 116 -13.12 -20.21 -24.52
N ALA A 117 -13.42 -21.52 -24.54
CA ALA A 117 -12.48 -22.56 -24.11
C ALA A 117 -11.22 -22.60 -24.98
N GLN A 118 -11.37 -22.44 -26.31
CA GLN A 118 -10.24 -22.40 -27.23
C GLN A 118 -9.34 -21.18 -26.99
N ARG A 119 -9.91 -20.00 -26.70
CA ARG A 119 -9.12 -18.81 -26.32
C ARG A 119 -8.36 -19.01 -25.01
N LEU A 120 -9.02 -19.59 -24.00
CA LEU A 120 -8.36 -19.88 -22.72
C LEU A 120 -7.19 -20.85 -22.91
N LEU A 121 -7.36 -21.90 -23.74
CA LEU A 121 -6.27 -22.81 -24.08
C LEU A 121 -5.10 -22.09 -24.75
N GLN A 122 -5.37 -21.23 -25.74
CA GLN A 122 -4.34 -20.44 -26.41
C GLN A 122 -3.59 -19.50 -25.45
N GLU A 123 -4.30 -18.83 -24.54
CA GLU A 123 -3.69 -17.97 -23.51
C GLU A 123 -2.78 -18.78 -22.58
N ARG A 124 -3.21 -19.98 -22.16
CA ARG A 124 -2.41 -20.87 -21.31
C ARG A 124 -1.21 -21.45 -22.03
N GLU A 125 -1.35 -21.79 -23.31
CA GLU A 125 -0.23 -22.23 -24.15
C GLU A 125 0.81 -21.11 -24.30
N ALA A 126 0.38 -19.86 -24.50
CA ALA A 126 1.26 -18.70 -24.57
C ALA A 126 1.97 -18.43 -23.23
N GLU A 127 1.26 -18.50 -22.11
CA GLU A 127 1.84 -18.38 -20.77
C GLU A 127 2.89 -19.48 -20.52
N CYS A 128 2.58 -20.73 -20.86
CA CYS A 128 3.53 -21.84 -20.75
C CYS A 128 4.77 -21.63 -21.63
N ALA A 129 4.61 -21.03 -22.82
CA ALA A 129 5.74 -20.72 -23.70
C ALA A 129 6.65 -19.64 -23.09
N GLU A 130 6.08 -18.57 -22.54
CA GLU A 130 6.84 -17.51 -21.85
C GLU A 130 7.54 -18.05 -20.59
N LEU A 131 6.85 -18.85 -19.77
CA LEU A 131 7.45 -19.50 -18.61
C LEU A 131 8.62 -20.42 -18.99
N ARG A 132 8.51 -21.17 -20.10
CA ARG A 132 9.64 -21.98 -20.58
C ARG A 132 10.81 -21.10 -21.05
N LYS A 133 10.54 -19.96 -21.67
CA LYS A 133 11.56 -19.03 -22.12
C LYS A 133 12.29 -18.38 -20.95
N THR A 134 11.56 -17.90 -19.94
CA THR A 134 12.16 -17.30 -18.72
C THR A 134 12.94 -18.34 -17.93
N ASN A 135 12.40 -19.56 -17.79
CA ASN A 135 13.10 -20.65 -17.11
C ASN A 135 14.39 -21.03 -17.84
N LYS A 136 14.36 -21.11 -19.18
CA LYS A 136 15.57 -21.33 -19.98
C LYS A 136 16.59 -20.18 -19.83
N ALA A 137 16.13 -18.93 -19.77
CA ALA A 137 17.02 -17.79 -19.55
C ALA A 137 17.68 -17.85 -18.16
N LEU A 138 16.90 -18.11 -17.11
CA LEU A 138 17.41 -18.29 -15.75
C LEU A 138 18.36 -19.48 -15.65
N GLN A 139 18.04 -20.61 -16.29
CA GLN A 139 18.94 -21.75 -16.35
C GLN A 139 20.27 -21.36 -17.02
N GLN A 140 20.23 -20.59 -18.12
CA GLN A 140 21.46 -20.08 -18.74
C GLN A 140 22.23 -19.11 -17.84
N GLU A 141 21.56 -18.29 -17.03
CA GLU A 141 22.21 -17.39 -16.07
C GLU A 141 22.89 -18.16 -14.93
N VAL A 142 22.27 -19.26 -14.49
CA VAL A 142 22.81 -20.19 -13.49
C VAL A 142 23.99 -20.98 -14.09
N ASP A 143 23.83 -21.57 -15.27
CA ASP A 143 24.86 -22.36 -15.95
C ASP A 143 26.10 -21.52 -16.29
N LYS A 144 25.91 -20.24 -16.62
CA LYS A 144 27.01 -19.29 -16.88
C LYS A 144 27.61 -18.69 -15.61
N GLY A 145 27.07 -19.00 -14.42
CA GLY A 145 27.55 -18.45 -13.14
C GLY A 145 27.24 -16.95 -12.93
N THR A 146 26.56 -16.30 -13.87
CA THR A 146 26.37 -14.84 -13.88
C THR A 146 25.61 -14.29 -12.68
N LEU A 147 24.75 -15.10 -12.04
CA LEU A 147 24.00 -14.67 -10.86
C LEU A 147 24.88 -14.64 -9.60
N SER A 148 25.78 -15.63 -9.47
CA SER A 148 26.86 -15.64 -8.47
C SER A 148 27.81 -14.47 -8.68
N ASP A 149 28.29 -14.28 -9.93
CA ASP A 149 29.25 -13.23 -10.25
C ASP A 149 28.64 -11.83 -10.03
N ARG A 150 27.36 -11.64 -10.42
CA ARG A 150 26.63 -10.40 -10.13
C ARG A 150 26.56 -10.14 -8.62
N LYS A 151 26.34 -11.18 -7.81
CA LYS A 151 26.31 -11.03 -6.36
C LYS A 151 27.69 -10.69 -5.78
N ILE A 152 28.75 -11.29 -6.32
CA ILE A 152 30.13 -10.97 -5.95
C ILE A 152 30.45 -9.50 -6.27
N PHE A 153 30.10 -9.00 -7.46
CA PHE A 153 30.32 -7.60 -7.82
C PHE A 153 29.51 -6.62 -6.98
N GLU A 154 28.27 -6.97 -6.63
CA GLU A 154 27.45 -6.15 -5.73
C GLU A 154 28.09 -6.05 -4.34
N LEU A 155 28.57 -7.17 -3.80
CA LEU A 155 29.29 -7.19 -2.51
C LEU A 155 30.60 -6.40 -2.58
N ALA A 156 31.36 -6.55 -3.66
CA ALA A 156 32.59 -5.79 -3.88
C ALA A 156 32.32 -4.28 -3.96
N ALA A 157 31.26 -3.86 -4.64
CA ALA A 157 30.84 -2.46 -4.71
C ALA A 157 30.40 -1.93 -3.33
N ALA A 158 29.61 -2.71 -2.59
CA ALA A 158 29.20 -2.35 -1.24
C ALA A 158 30.40 -2.22 -0.29
N GLN A 159 31.38 -3.12 -0.39
CA GLN A 159 32.61 -3.06 0.38
C GLN A 159 33.47 -1.85 0.00
N SER A 160 33.68 -1.59 -1.30
CA SER A 160 34.43 -0.44 -1.78
C SER A 160 33.81 0.89 -1.33
N ASN A 161 32.49 1.00 -1.35
CA ASN A 161 31.79 2.19 -0.84
C ASN A 161 31.99 2.37 0.67
N ARG A 162 31.91 1.27 1.43
CA ARG A 162 32.14 1.29 2.88
C ARG A 162 33.58 1.70 3.21
N GLU A 163 34.56 1.14 2.52
CA GLU A 163 35.97 1.48 2.69
C GLU A 163 36.25 2.93 2.31
N SER A 164 35.69 3.43 1.20
CA SER A 164 35.83 4.83 0.79
C SER A 164 35.27 5.80 1.83
N ALA A 165 34.10 5.48 2.42
CA ALA A 165 33.51 6.28 3.49
C ALA A 165 34.38 6.27 4.77
N ALA A 166 34.91 5.11 5.15
CA ALA A 166 35.79 4.98 6.30
C ALA A 166 37.10 5.75 6.12
N VAL A 167 37.70 5.69 4.93
CA VAL A 167 38.92 6.45 4.61
C VAL A 167 38.65 7.96 4.70
N ALA A 168 37.55 8.45 4.12
CA ALA A 168 37.18 9.85 4.22
C ALA A 168 36.96 10.31 5.68
N GLU A 169 36.36 9.46 6.52
CA GLU A 169 36.19 9.75 7.94
C GLU A 169 37.53 9.82 8.68
N ILE A 170 38.44 8.89 8.40
CA ILE A 170 39.79 8.88 8.97
C ILE A 170 40.53 10.16 8.57
N GLU A 171 40.50 10.55 7.30
CA GLU A 171 41.14 11.80 6.84
C GLU A 171 40.61 13.04 7.55
N ILE A 172 39.30 13.11 7.80
CA ILE A 172 38.70 14.22 8.55
C ILE A 172 39.18 14.23 10.00
N ARG A 173 39.26 13.05 10.64
CA ARG A 173 39.76 12.91 12.01
C ARG A 173 41.23 13.29 12.10
N ASP A 174 42.07 12.82 11.17
CA ASP A 174 43.51 13.12 11.16
C ASP A 174 43.76 14.62 11.01
N LYS A 175 43.05 15.30 10.08
CA LYS A 175 43.10 16.76 9.94
C LYS A 175 42.61 17.51 11.18
N MET A 176 41.75 16.91 11.97
CA MET A 176 41.28 17.50 13.23
C MET A 176 42.31 17.34 14.33
N VAL A 177 42.90 16.14 14.45
CA VAL A 177 43.99 15.85 15.39
C VAL A 177 45.20 16.74 15.11
N GLU A 178 45.59 16.90 13.85
CA GLU A 178 46.68 17.78 13.44
C GLU A 178 46.44 19.24 13.86
N ARG A 179 45.25 19.79 13.60
CA ARG A 179 44.87 21.14 14.04
C ARG A 179 44.84 21.31 15.55
N LEU A 180 44.45 20.27 16.30
CA LEU A 180 44.47 20.30 17.76
C LEU A 180 45.91 20.23 18.29
N ALA A 181 46.77 19.44 17.66
CA ALA A 181 48.19 19.36 18.00
C ALA A 181 48.89 20.71 17.76
N GLU A 182 48.66 21.35 16.61
CA GLU A 182 49.21 22.68 16.30
C GLU A 182 48.78 23.73 17.33
N LYS A 183 47.49 23.76 17.68
CA LYS A 183 46.99 24.67 18.73
C LYS A 183 47.61 24.42 20.10
N LEU A 184 47.89 23.16 20.43
CA LEU A 184 48.54 22.81 21.69
C LEU A 184 49.98 23.32 21.69
N THR A 185 50.72 23.09 20.60
CA THR A 185 52.10 23.58 20.48
C THR A 185 52.20 25.10 20.53
N ASP A 186 51.25 25.82 19.90
CA ASP A 186 51.19 27.28 19.97
C ASP A 186 50.94 27.77 21.40
N ARG A 187 50.00 27.12 22.12
CA ARG A 187 49.69 27.47 23.50
C ARG A 187 50.82 27.14 24.47
N ASP A 188 51.54 26.05 24.25
CA ASP A 188 52.73 25.72 25.03
C ASP A 188 53.84 26.76 24.81
N GLY A 189 54.00 27.25 23.57
CA GLY A 189 54.91 28.36 23.25
C GLY A 189 54.53 29.67 23.93
N ASP A 190 53.25 30.03 23.89
CA ASP A 190 52.73 31.21 24.59
C ASP A 190 52.92 31.11 26.10
N LEU A 191 52.63 29.94 26.68
CA LEU A 191 52.80 29.69 28.11
C LEU A 191 54.26 29.85 28.52
N ALA A 192 55.19 29.24 27.80
CA ALA A 192 56.63 29.39 28.05
C ALA A 192 57.08 30.87 27.96
N SER A 193 56.53 31.63 27.00
CA SER A 193 56.83 33.06 26.88
C SER A 193 56.28 33.88 28.06
N ALA A 194 55.07 33.56 28.52
CA ALA A 194 54.44 34.20 29.66
C ALA A 194 55.16 33.88 30.97
N GLU A 195 55.57 32.62 31.16
CA GLU A 195 56.39 32.18 32.30
C GLU A 195 57.73 32.90 32.33
N TYR A 196 58.41 33.03 31.19
CA TYR A 196 59.67 33.78 31.11
C TYR A 196 59.49 35.26 31.49
N VAL A 197 58.43 35.90 30.99
CA VAL A 197 58.12 37.29 31.35
C VAL A 197 57.79 37.42 32.83
N ALA A 198 57.01 36.47 33.39
CA ALA A 198 56.67 36.45 34.80
C ALA A 198 57.93 36.35 35.67
N GLN A 199 58.82 35.40 35.39
CA GLN A 199 60.10 35.25 36.10
C GLN A 199 60.95 36.52 36.03
N ARG A 200 61.02 37.16 34.86
CA ARG A 200 61.76 38.42 34.69
C ARG A 200 61.16 39.55 35.53
N VAL A 201 59.84 39.71 35.52
CA VAL A 201 59.14 40.73 36.30
C VAL A 201 59.25 40.45 37.79
N GLU A 202 59.14 39.20 38.22
CA GLU A 202 59.37 38.78 39.61
C GLU A 202 60.76 39.19 40.08
N GLY A 203 61.80 38.95 39.28
CA GLY A 203 63.17 39.40 39.58
C GLY A 203 63.29 40.92 39.68
N GLN A 204 62.62 41.67 38.79
CA GLN A 204 62.58 43.14 38.87
C GLN A 204 61.85 43.64 40.13
N VAL A 205 60.74 43.01 40.50
CA VAL A 205 59.99 43.33 41.72
C VAL A 205 60.83 43.03 42.96
N GLU A 206 61.55 41.90 42.98
CA GLU A 206 62.44 41.57 44.10
C GLU A 206 63.54 42.63 44.28
N GLU A 207 64.16 43.07 43.18
CA GLU A 207 65.18 44.11 43.22
C GLU A 207 64.61 45.47 43.67
N LEU A 208 63.45 45.88 43.14
CA LEU A 208 62.77 47.10 43.59
C LEU A 208 62.36 47.02 45.06
N CYS A 209 61.93 45.85 45.54
CA CYS A 209 61.67 45.62 46.96
C CYS A 209 62.94 45.76 47.81
N ARG A 210 64.10 45.28 47.33
CA ARG A 210 65.39 45.48 48.01
C ARG A 210 65.76 46.96 48.08
N VAL A 211 65.70 47.67 46.95
CA VAL A 211 65.99 49.11 46.86
C VAL A 211 65.08 49.92 47.78
N ARG A 212 63.76 49.74 47.70
CA ARG A 212 62.81 50.46 48.55
C ARG A 212 63.06 50.22 50.03
N ARG A 213 63.32 48.97 50.43
CA ARG A 213 63.65 48.65 51.82
C ARG A 213 64.99 49.26 52.27
N ARG A 214 65.94 49.57 51.37
CA ARG A 214 67.18 50.29 51.69
C ARG A 214 66.94 51.79 51.88
N GLU A 215 66.06 52.38 51.08
CA GLU A 215 65.71 53.82 51.15
C GLU A 215 64.87 54.16 52.38
N ASP A 216 64.02 53.25 52.85
CA ASP A 216 63.15 53.43 54.04
C ASP A 216 63.89 53.21 55.39
N VAL A 217 65.20 52.96 55.39
CA VAL A 217 65.97 52.77 56.63
C VAL A 217 66.17 54.10 57.34
N ASN A 218 65.67 54.22 58.56
CA ASN A 218 65.93 55.39 59.40
C ASN A 218 67.43 55.47 59.75
N LEU A 219 68.14 56.40 59.11
CA LEU A 219 69.59 56.56 59.24
C LEU A 219 70.04 56.93 60.67
N ASP A 220 69.20 57.63 61.43
CA ASP A 220 69.52 57.95 62.83
C ASP A 220 69.47 56.71 63.72
N TYR A 221 68.50 55.82 63.46
CA TYR A 221 68.42 54.53 64.13
C TYR A 221 69.58 53.62 63.73
N LEU A 222 69.86 53.49 62.43
CA LEU A 222 71.00 52.72 61.93
C LEU A 222 72.33 53.23 62.51
N LYS A 223 72.55 54.55 62.54
CA LYS A 223 73.74 55.17 63.13
C LYS A 223 73.87 54.80 64.61
N SER A 224 72.77 54.83 65.37
CA SER A 224 72.76 54.41 66.77
C SER A 224 73.18 52.95 66.93
N ILE A 225 72.60 52.04 66.13
CA ILE A 225 72.91 50.60 66.19
C ILE A 225 74.35 50.30 65.73
N VAL A 226 74.86 50.97 64.68
CA VAL A 226 76.24 50.81 64.22
C VAL A 226 77.24 51.32 65.26
N VAL A 227 77.00 52.50 65.85
CA VAL A 227 77.84 53.03 66.93
C VAL A 227 77.81 52.10 68.13
N GLN A 228 76.63 51.59 68.51
CA GLN A 228 76.50 50.61 69.58
C GLN A 228 77.28 49.33 69.25
N TYR A 229 77.20 48.82 68.01
CA TYR A 229 77.93 47.64 67.57
C TYR A 229 79.46 47.83 67.62
N LEU A 230 79.97 48.99 67.17
CA LEU A 230 81.41 49.32 67.17
C LEU A 230 81.96 49.59 68.57
N SER A 231 81.13 50.10 69.48
CA SER A 231 81.52 50.34 70.88
C SER A 231 81.73 49.04 71.68
N LYS A 232 81.28 47.89 71.16
CA LYS A 232 81.33 46.60 71.86
C LYS A 232 82.53 45.76 71.42
N PRO A 233 83.20 45.06 72.34
CA PRO A 233 84.34 44.22 72.00
C PRO A 233 83.99 43.12 70.98
N PRO A 234 84.90 42.79 70.04
CA PRO A 234 84.72 41.65 69.15
C PRO A 234 84.57 40.36 69.97
N GLY A 235 83.57 39.54 69.64
CA GLY A 235 83.27 38.28 70.36
C GLY A 235 82.28 38.40 71.53
N SER A 236 81.83 39.61 71.89
CA SER A 236 80.76 39.79 72.89
C SER A 236 79.41 39.29 72.34
N SER A 237 78.63 38.61 73.19
CA SER A 237 77.27 38.17 72.87
C SER A 237 76.35 39.34 72.51
N GLU A 238 76.55 40.52 73.13
CA GLU A 238 75.81 41.75 72.81
C GLU A 238 76.12 42.26 71.40
N ARG A 239 77.37 42.13 70.95
CA ARG A 239 77.77 42.48 69.59
C ARG A 239 77.17 41.50 68.58
N ALA A 240 77.19 40.20 68.90
CA ALA A 240 76.59 39.18 68.06
C ALA A 240 75.07 39.35 67.93
N SER A 241 74.36 39.78 68.97
CA SER A 241 72.91 40.04 68.90
C SER A 241 72.53 41.25 68.06
N LEU A 242 73.44 42.22 67.89
CA LEU A 242 73.22 43.39 67.04
C LEU A 242 73.49 43.09 65.56
N LEU A 243 74.16 41.97 65.23
CA LEU A 243 74.49 41.60 63.86
C LEU A 243 73.24 41.21 63.03
N PRO A 244 72.27 40.41 63.52
CA PRO A 244 70.99 40.20 62.82
C PRO A 244 70.19 41.49 62.61
N VAL A 245 70.28 42.44 63.55
CA VAL A 245 69.61 43.74 63.44
C VAL A 245 70.27 44.57 62.34
N LEU A 246 71.61 44.63 62.30
CA LEU A 246 72.34 45.27 61.21
C LEU A 246 72.10 44.58 59.87
N ALA A 247 72.05 43.25 59.83
CA ALA A 247 71.81 42.49 58.63
C ALA A 247 70.39 42.69 58.06
N THR A 248 69.40 42.90 58.92
CA THR A 248 68.03 43.24 58.47
C THR A 248 67.91 44.69 58.02
N LEU A 249 68.58 45.63 58.70
CA LEU A 249 68.58 47.05 58.32
C LEU A 249 69.37 47.32 57.04
N LEU A 250 70.54 46.70 56.88
CA LEU A 250 71.42 46.87 55.73
C LEU A 250 71.20 45.81 54.64
N GLN A 251 70.34 44.82 54.90
CA GLN A 251 70.03 43.71 54.01
C GLN A 251 71.29 42.97 53.53
N PHE A 252 72.02 42.39 54.48
CA PHE A 252 73.19 41.58 54.16
C PHE A 252 72.81 40.42 53.27
N ASP A 253 73.52 40.26 52.16
CA ASP A 253 73.44 39.07 51.32
C ASP A 253 74.35 37.96 51.86
N ASP A 254 74.28 36.78 51.26
CA ASP A 254 75.13 35.65 51.64
C ASP A 254 76.63 35.97 51.48
N ASN A 255 77.00 36.96 50.67
CA ASN A 255 78.39 37.39 50.49
C ASN A 255 78.84 38.32 51.62
N ASP A 256 77.97 39.21 52.11
CA ASP A 256 78.20 40.09 53.24
C ASP A 256 78.42 39.28 54.52
N TYR A 257 77.61 38.24 54.75
CA TYR A 257 77.81 37.31 55.87
C TYR A 257 79.17 36.61 55.79
N LYS A 258 79.56 36.12 54.61
CA LYS A 258 80.88 35.51 54.40
C LYS A 258 82.01 36.51 54.64
N ALA A 259 81.91 37.74 54.13
CA ALA A 259 82.90 38.79 54.33
C ALA A 259 83.07 39.16 55.81
N ILE A 260 81.97 39.18 56.58
CA ILE A 260 81.98 39.45 58.01
C ILE A 260 82.58 38.29 58.81
N GLU A 261 82.29 37.04 58.45
CA GLU A 261 82.90 35.86 59.08
C GLU A 261 84.40 35.77 58.80
N ASP A 262 84.80 36.00 57.55
CA ASP A 262 86.21 36.08 57.15
C ASP A 262 86.93 37.22 57.90
N GLY A 263 86.25 38.35 58.10
CA GLY A 263 86.74 39.48 58.89
C GLY A 263 86.91 39.16 60.37
N LYS A 264 85.99 38.39 60.98
CA LYS A 264 86.08 37.95 62.39
C LYS A 264 87.34 37.12 62.64
N ASN A 265 87.66 36.23 61.69
CA ASN A 265 88.82 35.33 61.79
C ASN A 265 90.17 36.05 61.61
N LYS A 266 90.17 37.31 61.13
CA LYS A 266 91.38 38.12 60.89
C LYS A 266 91.67 39.13 62.00
N VAL A 267 90.88 39.18 63.08
CA VAL A 267 91.13 40.07 64.24
C VAL A 267 92.19 39.43 65.14
N SER A 268 93.44 39.87 65.02
CA SER A 268 94.49 39.55 65.98
C SER A 268 94.35 40.39 67.25
N TRP A 269 94.65 39.79 68.40
CA TRP A 269 94.58 40.37 69.76
C TRP A 269 95.34 41.71 69.94
N TRP A 270 96.16 42.14 68.98
CA TRP A 270 96.86 43.42 68.98
C TRP A 270 96.44 44.30 67.79
N GLY A 271 95.37 45.09 67.96
CA GLY A 271 95.21 46.43 67.36
C GLY A 271 95.09 46.62 65.84
N ASP A 272 95.54 45.72 64.98
CA ASP A 272 95.50 45.93 63.52
C ASP A 272 94.35 45.13 62.87
N VAL A 273 93.32 45.87 62.41
CA VAL A 273 92.23 45.34 61.60
C VAL A 273 92.67 45.41 60.14
N LEU A 274 92.98 44.27 59.52
CA LEU A 274 93.21 44.21 58.07
C LEU A 274 91.90 44.53 57.33
N PRO A 275 91.87 45.53 56.44
CA PRO A 275 90.67 45.86 55.67
C PRO A 275 90.23 44.66 54.83
N THR A 276 88.99 44.22 55.02
CA THR A 276 88.35 43.28 54.09
C THR A 276 87.57 44.13 53.10
N TYR A 277 88.02 44.15 51.85
CA TYR A 277 87.37 44.90 50.79
C TYR A 277 86.07 44.19 50.39
N ILE A 278 84.94 44.84 50.65
CA ILE A 278 83.63 44.40 50.18
C ILE A 278 83.49 44.95 48.76
N THR A 279 83.58 44.09 47.76
CA THR A 279 83.38 44.48 46.36
C THR A 279 81.89 44.78 46.17
N GLY A 280 81.54 46.04 45.92
CA GLY A 280 80.16 46.43 45.60
C GLY A 280 79.66 45.74 44.32
N PRO A 281 78.33 45.68 44.10
CA PRO A 281 77.76 44.99 42.95
C PRO A 281 78.31 45.58 41.65
N SER A 282 79.05 44.76 40.90
CA SER A 282 79.52 45.08 39.56
C SER A 282 78.30 45.26 38.65
N LEU A 283 78.14 46.46 38.09
CA LEU A 283 77.33 46.66 36.90
C LEU A 283 77.85 45.70 35.82
N PRO A 284 76.98 44.94 35.12
CA PRO A 284 77.43 44.03 34.08
C PRO A 284 78.06 44.83 32.93
N ASP A 285 79.28 44.42 32.57
CA ASP A 285 80.05 44.89 31.43
C ASP A 285 79.23 44.88 30.14
N GLU A 286 78.98 46.08 29.61
CA GLU A 286 78.84 46.25 28.16
C GLU A 286 80.21 45.98 27.53
N SER A 287 80.31 44.88 26.78
CA SER A 287 80.99 44.77 25.47
C SER A 287 81.79 43.47 25.28
N ILE A 288 81.17 42.44 24.69
CA ILE A 288 81.78 41.68 23.58
C ILE A 288 80.67 41.27 22.61
N ILE A 289 80.50 42.05 21.55
CA ILE A 289 79.92 41.59 20.28
C ILE A 289 81.11 41.21 19.38
N PRO A 290 81.20 39.98 18.85
CA PRO A 290 81.95 39.74 17.64
C PRO A 290 81.05 39.96 16.43
N SER A 291 81.45 40.90 15.57
CA SER A 291 80.86 41.15 14.28
C SER A 291 81.08 39.96 13.33
N GLN A 292 80.02 39.46 12.70
CA GLN A 292 80.10 38.91 11.35
C GLN A 292 78.96 39.44 10.48
N GLN A 293 79.38 40.31 9.56
CA GLN A 293 78.99 40.44 8.16
C GLN A 293 77.53 40.67 7.76
N ALA A 294 77.40 41.80 7.06
CA ALA A 294 76.23 42.31 6.38
C ALA A 294 75.91 41.52 5.09
N THR A 295 74.61 41.29 4.87
CA THR A 295 73.92 41.58 3.61
C THR A 295 72.46 41.97 3.93
N PRO A 296 72.05 43.21 3.65
CA PRO A 296 70.64 43.61 3.60
C PRO A 296 70.22 43.87 2.14
N LEU A 297 68.98 43.51 1.78
CA LEU A 297 68.20 44.29 0.82
C LEU A 297 66.70 44.02 1.01
N LEU A 298 66.04 45.07 1.46
CA LEU A 298 64.61 45.32 1.50
C LEU A 298 64.01 45.37 0.09
N SER A 299 62.73 45.03 -0.03
CA SER A 299 61.63 45.88 -0.56
C SER A 299 60.44 44.95 -0.82
N GLY A 300 59.23 45.19 -0.32
CA GLY A 300 58.53 46.47 -0.34
C GLY A 300 57.69 46.57 -1.61
N SER A 301 56.47 46.02 -1.57
CA SER A 301 55.37 46.33 -2.49
C SER A 301 54.07 46.02 -1.72
N SER A 302 53.40 47.02 -1.12
CA SER A 302 52.48 47.98 -1.76
C SER A 302 51.15 47.33 -2.16
N ALA A 303 50.08 47.67 -1.42
CA ALA A 303 48.69 47.84 -1.87
C ALA A 303 47.82 47.97 -0.60
N GLU A 304 47.51 49.20 -0.20
CA GLU A 304 46.24 49.88 -0.49
C GLU A 304 45.07 49.42 0.39
N VAL A 305 44.80 50.27 1.38
CA VAL A 305 43.54 50.37 2.10
C VAL A 305 42.49 50.93 1.15
N THR A 306 41.41 50.20 0.91
CA THR A 306 40.15 50.78 0.40
C THR A 306 39.00 50.38 1.31
N ILE A 307 38.39 51.40 1.91
CA ILE A 307 37.16 51.35 2.68
C ILE A 307 36.00 51.08 1.73
N SER A 308 35.10 50.15 2.04
CA SER A 308 33.72 50.19 1.52
C SER A 308 32.70 49.53 2.45
N ARG A 309 31.95 50.42 3.11
CA ARG A 309 30.58 50.37 3.62
C ARG A 309 29.78 49.07 3.51
N SER A 310 29.28 48.68 4.68
CA SER A 310 28.04 47.96 4.93
C SER A 310 26.79 48.78 4.54
N ALA A 311 25.93 48.19 3.70
CA ALA A 311 24.47 48.37 3.65
C ALA A 311 23.96 47.03 3.07
N GLY A 312 23.17 46.22 3.77
CA GLY A 312 21.81 46.53 4.20
C GLY A 312 20.87 46.44 3.00
N ASN A 313 20.36 45.24 2.68
CA ASN A 313 18.96 45.02 2.31
C ASN A 313 18.62 43.58 1.88
N ASN A 314 17.52 43.11 2.48
CA ASN A 314 16.38 42.39 1.91
C ASN A 314 16.50 40.90 1.56
N ASP A 315 15.94 40.12 2.48
CA ASP A 315 14.84 39.19 2.23
C ASP A 315 14.06 39.49 0.93
N THR A 316 13.97 38.50 0.04
CA THR A 316 12.68 37.99 -0.45
C THR A 316 12.86 36.70 -1.25
N ALA A 317 12.12 35.67 -0.84
CA ALA A 317 11.93 34.42 -1.55
C ALA A 317 11.32 34.62 -2.95
N PRO A 318 11.35 33.57 -3.78
CA PRO A 318 10.09 33.14 -4.36
C PRO A 318 9.85 31.62 -4.34
N ALA A 319 8.56 31.32 -4.33
CA ALA A 319 7.93 30.02 -4.17
C ALA A 319 7.73 29.26 -5.49
N SER A 320 7.65 27.92 -5.39
CA SER A 320 6.74 27.00 -6.14
C SER A 320 7.31 25.58 -6.04
N SER A 321 6.56 24.49 -5.96
CA SER A 321 5.12 24.24 -6.04
C SER A 321 4.85 22.77 -5.68
N LYS A 322 3.73 22.53 -4.99
CA LYS A 322 2.78 21.39 -5.10
C LYS A 322 3.34 19.99 -5.40
N LEU A 323 3.10 19.04 -4.47
CA LEU A 323 2.43 17.79 -4.84
C LEU A 323 1.70 17.16 -3.64
N THR A 324 0.38 17.15 -3.76
CA THR A 324 -0.58 16.36 -3.00
C THR A 324 -0.36 14.87 -3.29
N ARG A 325 -0.36 14.01 -2.26
CA ARG A 325 -0.74 12.61 -2.43
C ARG A 325 -1.44 12.05 -1.20
N THR A 326 -2.73 11.82 -1.41
CA THR A 326 -3.61 10.89 -0.70
C THR A 326 -3.15 9.44 -0.86
N ASN A 327 -3.25 8.63 0.19
CA ASN A 327 -3.73 7.24 0.15
C ASN A 327 -3.95 6.77 1.60
N LEU A 328 -5.17 6.45 2.03
CA LEU A 328 -5.99 5.25 1.74
C LEU A 328 -5.47 3.98 2.41
N GLN A 329 -6.39 3.44 3.21
CA GLN A 329 -6.47 2.13 3.84
C GLN A 329 -5.94 0.98 2.99
N PHE A 330 -5.22 0.07 3.63
CA PHE A 330 -5.64 -1.33 3.81
C PHE A 330 -5.28 -1.76 5.23
#